data_AF-A0AAU7CXD9-F1
#
_entry.id   AF-A0AAU7CXD9-F1
#
_cell.length_a   1.000
_cell.length_b   1.000
_cell.length_c   1.000
_cell.angle_alpha   90.00
_cell.angle_beta   90.00
_cell.angle_gamma   90.00
#
_symmetry.space_group_name_H-M   'P 1'
#
loop_
_entity.id
_entity.type
_entity.pdbx_description
1 polymer ?
#
loop_
_entity_poly.entity_id
_entity_poly.type
_entity_poly.pdbx_seq_one_letter_code
_entity_poly.pdbx_strand_id
1 'polypeptide(L)' 'MNGPTLQERLAILTDHLAEAERRYAAGEPYPDLRGGSWPERISKIKQHIADLREIIANE' A
#
# COMPACT_ATOMS: atom_id res chain seq x y z
N MET A 1 12.89 -20.08 -8.48
CA MET A 1 11.79 -19.13 -8.74
C MET A 1 12.21 -17.80 -8.14
N ASN A 2 12.51 -16.79 -8.97
CA ASN A 2 12.85 -15.45 -8.47
C ASN A 2 11.56 -14.79 -7.96
N GLY A 3 11.61 -14.23 -6.75
CA GLY A 3 10.49 -13.45 -6.21
C GLY A 3 10.24 -12.17 -7.04
N PRO A 4 9.13 -11.45 -6.76
CA PRO A 4 8.80 -10.23 -7.49
C PRO A 4 9.90 -9.18 -7.34
N THR A 5 10.23 -8.55 -8.46
CA THR A 5 11.20 -7.44 -8.55
C THR A 5 10.74 -6.24 -7.73
N LEU A 6 11.65 -5.30 -7.44
CA LEU A 6 11.29 -4.06 -6.73
C LEU A 6 10.22 -3.26 -7.49
N GLN A 7 10.27 -3.24 -8.83
CA GLN A 7 9.26 -2.59 -9.65
C GLN A 7 7.89 -3.29 -9.57
N GLU A 8 7.86 -4.63 -9.60
CA GLU A 8 6.60 -5.37 -9.43
C GLU A 8 6.01 -5.17 -8.03
N ARG A 9 6.85 -5.14 -6.99
CA ARG A 9 6.41 -4.82 -5.62
C ARG A 9 5.82 -3.41 -5.54
N LEU A 10 6.44 -2.44 -6.22
CA LEU A 10 5.93 -1.07 -6.29
C LEU A 10 4.54 -1.03 -6.94
N ALA A 11 4.36 -1.76 -8.04
CA ALA A 11 3.09 -1.84 -8.75
C ALA A 11 1.99 -2.44 -7.86
N ILE A 12 2.29 -3.55 -7.19
CA ILE A 12 1.35 -4.21 -6.25
C ILE A 12 0.96 -3.27 -5.11
N LEU A 13 1.92 -2.57 -4.50
CA LEU A 13 1.63 -1.63 -3.42
C LEU A 13 0.79 -0.43 -3.90
N THR A 14 1.03 0.04 -5.12
CA THR A 14 0.27 1.15 -5.72
C THR A 14 -1.18 0.73 -6.00
N ASP A 15 -1.41 -0.50 -6.46
CA ASP A 15 -2.75 -1.05 -6.63
C ASP A 15 -3.49 -1.18 -5.29
N HIS A 16 -2.83 -1.73 -4.27
CA HIS A 16 -3.39 -1.81 -2.92
C HIS A 16 -3.71 -0.43 -2.32
N LEU A 17 -2.89 0.59 -2.62
CA LEU A 17 -3.17 1.95 -2.21
C LEU A 17 -4.46 2.48 -2.86
N ALA A 18 -4.56 2.34 -4.17
CA ALA A 18 -5.72 2.80 -4.93
C ALA A 18 -7.01 2.07 -4.53
N GLU A 19 -6.93 0.78 -4.20
CA GLU A 19 -8.04 0.04 -3.63
C GLU A 19 -8.44 0.58 -2.25
N ALA A 20 -7.47 0.73 -1.33
CA ALA A 20 -7.75 1.21 0.02
C ALA A 20 -8.36 2.63 0.01
N GLU A 21 -7.86 3.52 -0.84
CA GLU A 21 -8.41 4.87 -1.01
C GLU A 21 -9.84 4.83 -1.58
N ARG A 22 -10.12 3.94 -2.55
CA ARG A 22 -11.48 3.76 -3.07
C ARG A 22 -12.46 3.28 -2.01
N ARG A 23 -12.10 2.25 -1.23
CA ARG A 23 -12.96 1.70 -0.18
C ARG A 23 -13.19 2.71 0.95
N TYR A 24 -12.15 3.46 1.32
CA TYR A 24 -12.27 4.57 2.28
C TYR A 24 -13.21 5.67 1.78
N ALA A 25 -13.05 6.09 0.52
CA ALA A 25 -13.91 7.11 -0.09
C ALA A 25 -15.37 6.63 -0.26
N ALA A 26 -15.57 5.33 -0.45
CA ALA A 26 -16.90 4.71 -0.46
C ALA A 26 -17.54 4.61 0.94
N GLY A 27 -16.79 4.93 2.00
CA GLY A 27 -17.26 4.81 3.38
C GLY A 27 -17.39 3.37 3.86
N GLU A 28 -16.70 2.43 3.21
CA GLU A 28 -16.73 1.02 3.65
C GLU A 28 -16.13 0.89 5.04
N PRO A 29 -16.74 0.09 5.93
CA PRO A 29 -16.13 -0.20 7.23
C PRO A 29 -14.79 -0.89 7.05
N TYR A 30 -13.81 -0.55 7.90
CA TYR A 30 -12.52 -1.21 7.84
C TYR A 30 -12.69 -2.71 8.19
N PRO A 31 -12.14 -3.64 7.38
CA PRO A 31 -12.40 -5.06 7.56
C PRO A 31 -11.76 -5.64 8.84
N ASP A 32 -10.77 -4.96 9.41
CA ASP A 32 -10.08 -5.44 10.61
C ASP A 32 -10.78 -4.97 11.88
N LEU A 33 -11.48 -5.90 12.53
CA LEU A 33 -12.19 -5.67 13.78
C LEU A 33 -11.25 -5.50 14.99
N ARG A 34 -9.92 -5.69 14.84
CA ARG A 34 -8.96 -5.58 15.95
C ARG A 34 -8.44 -4.16 16.17
N GLY A 35 -9.05 -3.16 15.53
CA GLY A 35 -8.76 -1.74 15.77
C GLY A 35 -7.89 -1.08 14.71
N GLY A 36 -7.91 -1.58 13.48
CA GLY A 36 -7.31 -0.86 12.35
C GLY A 36 -8.27 0.18 11.75
N SER A 37 -7.70 1.13 11.04
CA SER A 37 -8.46 2.16 10.32
C SER A 37 -7.99 2.29 8.87
N TRP A 38 -8.89 2.63 7.95
CA TRP A 38 -8.53 2.94 6.57
C TRP A 38 -7.42 4.00 6.45
N PRO A 39 -7.48 5.15 7.17
CA PRO A 39 -6.42 6.16 7.12
C PRO A 39 -5.05 5.61 7.54
N GLU A 40 -4.99 4.77 8.57
CA GLU A 40 -3.73 4.16 9.02
C GLU A 40 -3.18 3.17 7.98
N ARG A 41 -4.05 2.36 7.37
CA ARG A 41 -3.67 1.43 6.30
C ARG A 41 -3.12 2.17 5.10
N ILE A 42 -3.81 3.22 4.65
CA ILE A 42 -3.39 4.09 3.54
C ILE A 42 -2.03 4.72 3.84
N SER A 43 -1.85 5.30 5.03
CA SER A 43 -0.58 5.90 5.44
C SER A 43 0.57 4.89 5.46
N LYS A 44 0.35 3.68 5.98
CA LYS A 44 1.36 2.61 5.96
C LYS A 44 1.74 2.18 4.55
N ILE A 45 0.75 2.04 3.65
CA ILE A 45 1.03 1.70 2.24
C ILE A 45 1.83 2.83 1.57
N LYS A 46 1.45 4.10 1.79
CA LYS A 46 2.19 5.26 1.26
C LYS A 46 3.64 5.29 1.75
N GLN A 47 3.88 4.98 3.04
CA GLN A 47 5.22 4.90 3.60
C GLN A 47 6.05 3.79 2.93
N HIS A 48 5.49 2.59 2.77
CA HIS A 48 6.16 1.49 2.06
C HIS A 48 6.47 1.83 0.60
N ILE A 49 5.57 2.51 -0.10
CA ILE A 49 5.82 2.97 -1.47
C ILE A 49 6.99 3.96 -1.52
N ALA A 50 7.06 4.88 -0.56
CA ALA A 50 8.15 5.86 -0.48
C ALA A 50 9.50 5.17 -0.22
N ASP A 51 9.55 4.26 0.76
CA ASP A 51 10.74 3.45 1.07
C ASP A 51 11.21 2.64 -0.15
N LEU A 52 10.29 1.96 -0.82
CA LEU A 52 10.61 1.16 -2.00
C LEU A 52 11.11 2.02 -3.17
N ARG A 53 10.55 3.22 -3.35
CA ARG A 53 11.01 4.17 -4.37
C ARG A 53 12.41 4.71 -4.05
N GLU A 54 12.73 4.93 -2.77
CA GLU A 54 14.06 5.33 -2.35
C GLU A 54 15.09 4.23 -2.65
N ILE A 55 14.77 2.98 -2.34
CA ILE A 55 15.62 1.82 -2.67
C ILE A 55 15.85 1.74 -4.19
N ILE A 56 14.80 1.84 -5.01
CA ILE A 56 14.91 1.79 -6.47
C ILE A 56 15.74 2.97 -7.02
N ALA A 57 15.61 4.16 -6.42
CA ALA A 57 16.34 5.34 -6.88
C ALA A 57 17.83 5.32 -6.49
N ASN A 58 18.19 4.52 -5.50
CA ASN A 58 19.52 4.42 -4.93
C ASN A 58 20.25 3.11 -5.31
N GLU A 59 19.64 2.31 -6.18
CA GLU A 59 20.16 1.10 -6.84
C GLU A 59 20.63 1.42 -8.27
#